data_AF-A0A2T4WB31-F1
#
_entry.id   AF-A0A2T4WB31-F1
#
_cell.length_a   1.000
_cell.length_b   1.000
_cell.length_c   1.000
_cell.angle_alpha   90.00
_cell.angle_beta   90.00
_cell.angle_gamma   90.00
#
_symmetry.space_group_name_H-M   'P 1'
#
loop_
_entity.id
_entity.type
_entity.pdbx_description
1 polymer ?
#
loop_
_entity_poly.entity_id
_entity_poly.type
_entity_poly.pdbx_seq_one_letter_code
_entity_poly.pdbx_strand_id
1 'polypeptide(L)'
;MGIFRARKNKRFDYSPQHFKGEGNPYEIKHRFDDQRQTVGNNKGLLRKLRAALSDYKHNENRTANKRVLIIMAILIFVFLFLIDFDLSIFFS
;
A
#
# COMPACT_ATOMS: atom_id res chain seq x y z
N MET A 1 9.31 -11.49 21.81
CA MET A 1 8.02 -10.89 21.39
C MET A 1 7.96 -9.49 21.97
N GLY A 2 7.99 -8.45 21.13
CA GLY A 2 8.17 -7.05 21.58
C GLY A 2 6.94 -6.43 22.26
N ILE A 3 7.21 -5.50 23.17
CA ILE A 3 6.32 -4.93 24.20
C ILE A 3 5.11 -4.14 23.63
N PHE A 4 5.11 -3.78 22.34
CA PHE A 4 4.08 -2.90 21.74
C PHE A 4 3.28 -3.53 20.59
N ARG A 5 3.15 -4.85 20.51
CA ARG A 5 2.27 -5.48 19.50
C ARG A 5 0.96 -5.92 20.13
N ALA A 6 -0.10 -5.15 19.87
CA ALA A 6 -1.47 -5.56 20.14
C ALA A 6 -1.74 -6.95 19.53
N ARG A 7 -2.40 -7.80 20.31
CA ARG A 7 -2.84 -9.12 19.85
C ARG A 7 -3.81 -8.93 18.70
N LYS A 8 -3.64 -9.69 17.62
CA LYS A 8 -4.58 -9.68 16.50
C LYS A 8 -5.92 -10.29 16.94
N ASN A 9 -7.03 -9.81 16.38
CA ASN A 9 -8.34 -10.42 16.58
C ASN A 9 -8.32 -11.90 16.17
N LYS A 10 -8.98 -12.74 16.96
CA LYS A 10 -9.19 -14.15 16.63
C LYS A 10 -10.08 -14.23 15.38
N ARG A 11 -9.64 -14.98 14.37
CA ARG A 11 -10.47 -15.35 13.22
C ARG A 11 -11.03 -16.74 13.48
N PHE A 12 -12.26 -16.99 13.06
CA PHE A 12 -12.89 -18.30 13.17
C PHE A 12 -12.66 -19.05 11.86
N ASP A 13 -11.82 -20.08 11.90
CA ASP A 13 -11.54 -20.93 10.74
C ASP A 13 -12.58 -22.06 10.71
N TYR A 14 -13.56 -21.93 9.83
CA TYR A 14 -14.59 -22.95 9.58
C TYR A 14 -14.44 -23.49 8.16
N SER A 15 -14.39 -24.81 8.02
CA SER A 15 -14.34 -25.50 6.73
C SER A 15 -15.61 -26.32 6.55
N PRO A 16 -16.55 -25.92 5.66
CA PRO A 16 -17.78 -26.66 5.43
C PRO A 16 -17.51 -27.94 4.62
N GLN A 17 -18.11 -29.06 5.01
CA GLN A 17 -17.90 -30.37 4.38
C GLN A 17 -18.31 -30.45 2.90
N HIS A 18 -19.29 -29.63 2.47
CA HIS A 18 -19.83 -29.63 1.10
C HIS A 18 -19.45 -28.39 0.27
N PHE A 19 -18.63 -27.49 0.80
CA PHE A 19 -18.25 -26.27 0.09
C PHE A 19 -17.12 -26.55 -0.90
N LYS A 20 -17.37 -26.24 -2.18
CA LYS A 20 -16.43 -26.44 -3.30
C LYS A 20 -15.86 -25.10 -3.79
N GLY A 21 -15.39 -24.25 -2.88
CA GLY A 21 -14.78 -22.96 -3.18
C GLY A 21 -13.55 -22.70 -2.31
N GLU A 22 -12.79 -21.66 -2.63
CA GLU A 22 -11.71 -21.18 -1.75
C GLU A 22 -12.28 -20.25 -0.67
N GLY A 23 -11.93 -20.52 0.60
CA GLY A 23 -12.25 -19.67 1.75
C GLY A 23 -13.40 -20.16 2.63
N ASN A 24 -13.71 -19.39 3.68
CA ASN A 24 -14.81 -19.67 4.61
C ASN A 24 -16.05 -18.85 4.21
N PRO A 25 -17.17 -19.48 3.78
CA PRO A 25 -18.39 -18.76 3.38
C PRO A 25 -19.06 -18.01 4.54
N TYR A 26 -18.69 -18.31 5.78
CA TYR A 26 -19.20 -17.66 6.99
C TYR A 26 -18.18 -16.69 7.60
N GLU A 27 -17.12 -16.30 6.87
CA GLU A 27 -16.18 -15.29 7.37
C GLU A 27 -16.91 -13.95 7.56
N ILE A 28 -16.84 -13.40 8.78
CA ILE A 28 -17.36 -12.07 9.10
C ILE A 28 -16.42 -11.04 8.46
N LYS A 29 -16.69 -10.70 7.20
CA LYS A 29 -15.97 -9.67 6.45
C LYS A 29 -16.82 -8.42 6.23
N HIS A 30 -16.17 -7.27 6.14
CA HIS A 30 -16.84 -6.05 5.71
C HIS A 30 -17.12 -6.10 4.19
N ARG A 31 -18.20 -5.46 3.73
CA ARG A 31 -18.60 -5.44 2.31
C ARG A 31 -17.52 -4.93 1.35
N PHE A 32 -16.60 -4.11 1.85
CA PHE A 32 -15.50 -3.51 1.08
C PHE A 32 -14.13 -4.06 1.46
N ASP A 33 -14.04 -5.14 2.24
CA ASP A 33 -12.74 -5.73 2.59
C ASP A 33 -11.99 -6.23 1.35
N ASP A 34 -12.70 -6.73 0.34
CA ASP A 34 -12.11 -7.21 -0.90
C ASP A 34 -11.52 -6.08 -1.78
N GLN A 35 -11.97 -4.83 -1.58
CA GLN A 35 -11.53 -3.66 -2.34
C GLN A 35 -10.48 -2.83 -1.59
N ARG A 36 -10.14 -3.21 -0.36
CA ARG A 36 -9.23 -2.47 0.52
C ARG A 36 -7.79 -2.86 0.25
N GLN A 37 -7.08 -2.06 -0.53
CA GLN A 37 -5.65 -2.26 -0.79
C GLN A 37 -4.74 -1.74 0.33
N THR A 38 -5.22 -0.78 1.14
CA THR A 38 -4.40 -0.03 2.11
C THR A 38 -4.43 -0.58 3.54
N VAL A 39 -5.48 -1.30 3.93
CA VAL A 39 -5.63 -1.85 5.28
C VAL A 39 -5.32 -3.34 5.30
N GLY A 40 -4.37 -3.74 6.15
CA GLY A 40 -3.92 -5.12 6.26
C GLY A 40 -2.53 -5.22 6.87
N ASN A 41 -2.07 -6.45 7.06
CA ASN A 41 -0.81 -6.73 7.75
C ASN A 41 0.43 -6.48 6.85
N ASN A 42 0.42 -5.40 6.04
CA ASN A 42 1.46 -4.94 5.10
C ASN A 42 2.67 -4.33 5.83
N LYS A 43 3.35 -5.15 6.65
CA LYS A 43 4.47 -4.71 7.48
C LYS A 43 5.80 -4.53 6.72
N GLY A 44 5.87 -4.78 5.41
CA GLY A 44 7.10 -4.71 4.62
C GLY A 44 7.19 -3.47 3.74
N LEU A 45 8.34 -2.79 3.75
CA LEU A 45 8.64 -1.63 2.90
C LEU A 45 8.48 -1.95 1.40
N LEU A 46 9.05 -3.08 0.96
CA LEU A 46 8.93 -3.57 -0.41
C LEU A 46 7.48 -3.76 -0.85
N ARG A 47 6.63 -4.28 0.05
CA ARG A 47 5.22 -4.54 -0.25
C ARG A 47 4.44 -3.23 -0.40
N LYS A 48 4.78 -2.22 0.41
CA LYS A 48 4.22 -0.87 0.27
C LYS A 48 4.63 -0.23 -1.06
N LEU A 49 5.90 -0.33 -1.45
CA LEU A 49 6.39 0.20 -2.72
C LEU A 49 5.69 -0.47 -3.91
N ARG A 50 5.63 -1.80 -3.94
CA ARG A 50 4.94 -2.55 -5.02
C ARG A 50 3.45 -2.21 -5.10
N ALA A 51 2.77 -2.10 -3.96
CA ALA A 51 1.36 -1.71 -3.92
C ALA A 51 1.16 -0.29 -4.46
N ALA A 52 1.97 0.69 -4.02
CA ALA A 52 1.88 2.07 -4.50
C ALA A 52 2.16 2.18 -6.01
N LEU A 53 3.13 1.43 -6.53
CA LEU A 53 3.41 1.33 -7.97
C LEU A 53 2.23 0.74 -8.74
N SER A 54 1.61 -0.33 -8.21
CA SER A 54 0.42 -0.93 -8.80
C SER A 54 -0.75 0.04 -8.82
N ASP A 55 -1.01 0.74 -7.72
CA ASP A 55 -2.07 1.74 -7.61
C ASP A 55 -1.86 2.90 -8.58
N TYR A 56 -0.63 3.41 -8.72
CA TYR A 56 -0.33 4.45 -9.69
C TYR A 56 -0.61 4.00 -11.13
N LYS A 57 -0.25 2.75 -11.48
CA LYS A 57 -0.41 2.22 -12.84
C LYS A 57 -1.86 1.90 -13.20
N HIS A 58 -2.65 1.42 -12.23
CA HIS A 58 -4.04 1.00 -12.45
C HIS A 58 -5.07 2.06 -12.02
N ASN A 59 -4.63 3.27 -11.64
CA ASN A 59 -5.56 4.35 -11.33
C ASN A 59 -6.28 4.84 -12.60
N GLU A 60 -7.61 4.79 -12.58
CA GLU A 60 -8.44 5.33 -13.66
C GLU A 60 -8.34 6.86 -13.74
N ASN A 61 -8.11 7.52 -12.59
CA ASN A 61 -8.08 8.97 -12.51
C ASN A 61 -6.69 9.55 -12.85
N ARG A 62 -6.47 9.79 -14.14
CA ARG A 62 -5.21 10.37 -14.66
C ARG A 62 -4.86 11.74 -14.04
N THR A 63 -5.87 12.53 -13.62
CA THR A 63 -5.61 13.84 -12.99
C THR A 63 -4.98 13.68 -11.61
N ALA A 64 -5.40 12.66 -10.85
CA ALA A 64 -4.82 12.34 -9.56
C ALA A 64 -3.35 11.89 -9.71
N ASN A 65 -3.06 11.03 -10.70
CA ASN A 65 -1.68 10.61 -11.00
C ASN A 65 -0.75 11.77 -11.33
N LYS A 66 -1.22 12.74 -12.13
CA LYS A 66 -0.44 13.96 -12.43
C LYS A 66 -0.14 14.76 -11.16
N ARG A 67 -1.12 14.94 -10.27
CA ARG A 67 -0.91 15.65 -9.00
C ARG A 67 0.11 14.93 -8.12
N VAL A 68 0.03 13.60 -8.02
CA VAL A 68 1.01 12.79 -7.26
C VAL A 68 2.43 12.99 -7.80
N LEU A 69 2.60 13.01 -9.12
CA LEU A 69 3.91 13.25 -9.74
C LEU A 69 4.43 14.67 -9.45
N ILE A 70 3.58 15.69 -9.55
CA ILE A 70 3.94 17.08 -9.23
C ILE A 70 4.37 17.20 -7.76
N ILE A 71 3.61 16.63 -6.84
CA ILE A 71 3.94 16.64 -5.40
C ILE A 71 5.28 15.94 -5.16
N MET A 72 5.51 14.79 -5.79
CA MET A 72 6.77 14.05 -5.66
C MET A 72 7.96 14.87 -6.18
N ALA A 73 7.81 15.55 -7.32
CA ALA A 73 8.85 16.40 -7.88
C ALA A 73 9.20 17.58 -6.96
N ILE A 74 8.19 18.24 -6.39
CA ILE A 74 8.39 19.35 -5.43
C ILE A 74 9.10 18.86 -4.18
N LEU A 75 8.68 17.72 -3.61
CA LEU A 75 9.31 17.15 -2.42
C LEU A 75 10.78 16.79 -2.66
N ILE A 76 11.10 16.21 -3.82
CA ILE A 76 12.49 15.93 -4.20
C ILE A 76 13.26 17.25 -4.34
N PHE A 77 12.71 18.24 -5.03
CA PHE A 77 13.36 19.54 -5.21
C PHE A 77 13.69 20.22 -3.87
N VAL A 78 12.73 20.27 -2.94
CA VAL A 78 12.93 20.83 -1.61
C VAL A 78 13.98 20.03 -0.83
N PHE A 79 13.96 18.70 -0.93
CA PHE A 79 14.96 17.87 -0.29
C PHE A 79 16.37 18.15 -0.81
N LEU A 80 16.53 18.25 -2.14
CA LEU A 80 17.82 18.55 -2.77
C LEU A 80 18.33 19.95 -2.41
N PHE A 81 17.42 20.93 -2.30
CA PHE A 81 17.74 22.28 -1.84
C PHE A 81 18.25 22.30 -0.39
N LEU A 82 17.64 21.51 0.51
CA LEU A 82 18.04 21.48 1.93
C LEU A 82 19.46 20.93 2.17
N ILE A 83 19.96 20.09 1.27
CA ILE A 83 21.28 19.46 1.38
C ILE A 83 22.33 20.13 0.48
N ASP A 84 22.00 21.27 -0.14
CA ASP A 84 22.83 21.98 -1.13
C ASP A 84 23.39 21.04 -2.22
N PHE A 85 22.54 20.13 -2.71
CA PHE A 85 22.98 19.13 -3.67
C PHE A 85 23.26 19.74 -5.04
N ASP A 86 24.46 19.49 -5.55
CA ASP A 86 24.91 20.00 -6.85
C ASP A 86 24.23 19.26 -8.01
N LEU A 87 23.32 19.95 -8.70
CA LEU A 87 22.63 19.43 -9.89
C LEU A 87 23.50 19.47 -11.15
N SER A 88 24.60 20.21 -11.15
CA SER A 88 25.47 20.35 -12.33
C SER A 88 26.18 19.05 -12.71
N ILE A 89 26.32 18.11 -11.75
CA ILE A 89 26.91 16.78 -11.96
C ILE A 89 26.20 15.94 -13.04
N PHE A 90 24.94 16.24 -13.37
CA PHE A 90 24.18 15.52 -14.40
C PHE A 90 24.30 16.11 -15.81
N PHE A 91 24.85 17.32 -15.94
CA PHE A 91 24.94 18.05 -17.22
C PHE A 91 26.37 18.16 -17.76
N SER A 92 27.34 17.58 -17.05
CA SER A 92 28.74 17.44 -17.47
C SER A 92 28.99 16.19 -18.29
#